data_AF-A0A971ZVZ4-F1
#
_entry.id   AF-A0A971ZVZ4-F1
#
_cell.length_a   1.000
_cell.length_b   1.000
_cell.length_c   1.000
_cell.angle_alpha   90.00
_cell.angle_beta   90.00
_cell.angle_gamma   90.00
#
_symmetry.space_group_name_H-M   'P 1'
#
loop_
_entity.id
_entity.type
_entity.pdbx_description
1 polymer ?
#
loop_
_entity_poly.entity_id
_entity_poly.type
_entity_poly.pdbx_seq_one_letter_code
_entity_poly.pdbx_strand_id
1 'polypeptide(L)'
;MDDQNRDQAGCPCHQYGALELQREAITRRAGEYKKIATRLVVLGKHPDGEHVLMKCPVCNQCWQRSSAWNWGAKPYLFGVPAIELSDWLELPFVDPDEVLIFAASIDRFLTIQKFVASTNSCRKEGCSKHAIKGSVFCLKHHVESLQRIHTLPQTPSGRWWGPYERFNPDRFDDVLEKQQP
;
A
#
# COMPACT_ATOMS: atom_id res chain seq x y z
N MET A 1 18.90 23.34 -7.63
CA MET A 1 19.14 22.44 -8.77
C MET A 1 17.78 21.89 -9.12
N ASP A 2 17.07 22.74 -9.86
CA ASP A 2 15.65 22.70 -10.10
C ASP A 2 15.40 21.93 -11.39
N ASP A 3 14.89 20.72 -11.28
CA ASP A 3 14.45 19.90 -12.42
C ASP A 3 12.92 19.79 -12.40
N GLN A 4 12.25 20.94 -12.25
CA GLN A 4 10.79 21.08 -12.32
C GLN A 4 10.42 22.00 -13.48
N ASN A 5 10.70 21.59 -14.72
CA ASN A 5 9.85 22.00 -15.85
C ASN A 5 10.14 21.18 -17.11
N ARG A 6 9.55 20.00 -17.21
CA ARG A 6 9.20 19.43 -18.52
C ARG A 6 7.69 19.47 -18.64
N ASP A 7 7.17 20.55 -19.21
CA ASP A 7 5.87 20.59 -19.90
C ASP A 7 5.78 19.35 -20.82
N GLN A 8 5.11 18.23 -20.51
CA GLN A 8 3.69 17.97 -20.20
C GLN A 8 2.68 18.33 -21.29
N ALA A 9 3.11 18.81 -22.46
CA ALA A 9 2.23 18.97 -23.61
C ALA A 9 1.95 17.62 -24.31
N GLY A 10 1.10 16.77 -23.72
CA GLY A 10 0.53 15.60 -24.40
C GLY A 10 0.53 14.27 -23.63
N CYS A 11 1.16 14.21 -22.45
CA CYS A 11 1.10 13.01 -21.61
C CYS A 11 -0.16 13.02 -20.72
N PRO A 12 -1.10 12.06 -20.85
CA PRO A 12 -2.31 12.04 -20.03
C PRO A 12 -2.08 11.47 -18.62
N CYS A 13 -0.85 11.07 -18.24
CA CYS A 13 -0.60 10.42 -16.95
C CYS A 13 -1.03 11.28 -15.76
N HIS A 14 -0.91 12.61 -15.84
CA HIS A 14 -1.35 13.55 -14.80
C HIS A 14 -2.87 13.50 -14.53
N GLN A 15 -3.67 13.02 -15.50
CA GLN A 15 -5.13 12.88 -15.35
C GLN A 15 -5.51 11.73 -14.41
N TYR A 16 -4.57 10.83 -14.17
CA TYR A 16 -4.76 9.64 -13.36
C TYR A 16 -4.04 9.82 -12.03
N GLY A 17 -4.72 10.44 -11.07
CA GLY A 17 -4.22 10.55 -9.70
C GLY A 17 -3.99 9.18 -9.03
N ALA A 18 -3.46 9.24 -7.81
CA ALA A 18 -3.36 8.07 -6.94
C ALA A 18 -4.72 7.40 -6.80
N LEU A 19 -4.74 6.07 -6.76
CA LEU A 19 -5.99 5.32 -6.76
C LEU A 19 -6.64 5.46 -5.37
N GLU A 20 -7.81 6.07 -5.32
CA GLU A 20 -8.58 6.17 -4.08
C GLU A 20 -8.93 4.76 -3.58
N LEU A 21 -8.87 4.57 -2.26
CA LEU A 21 -9.29 3.33 -1.61
C LEU A 21 -10.82 3.27 -1.54
N GLN A 22 -11.43 3.11 -2.71
CA GLN A 22 -12.87 2.94 -2.90
C GLN A 22 -13.10 1.92 -4.02
N ARG A 23 -14.15 1.10 -3.86
CA ARG A 23 -14.53 0.07 -4.82
C ARG A 23 -14.78 0.65 -6.21
N GLU A 24 -15.43 1.80 -6.27
CA GLU A 24 -15.80 2.50 -7.49
C GLU A 24 -14.57 3.02 -8.22
N ALA A 25 -13.58 3.53 -7.48
CA ALA A 25 -12.32 4.02 -8.03
C ALA A 25 -11.50 2.88 -8.67
N ILE A 26 -11.36 1.74 -7.98
CA ILE A 26 -10.68 0.54 -8.53
C ILE A 26 -11.42 0.02 -9.76
N THR A 27 -12.75 -0.07 -9.69
CA THR A 27 -13.57 -0.53 -10.82
C THR A 27 -13.42 0.39 -12.04
N ARG A 28 -13.46 1.71 -11.83
CA ARG A 28 -13.22 2.70 -12.89
C ARG A 28 -11.83 2.53 -13.50
N ARG A 29 -10.79 2.40 -12.67
CA ARG A 29 -9.42 2.23 -13.14
C ARG A 29 -9.20 0.93 -13.90
N ALA A 30 -9.86 -0.15 -13.51
CA ALA A 30 -9.87 -1.40 -14.27
C ALA A 30 -10.55 -1.22 -15.65
N GLY A 31 -11.63 -0.44 -15.74
CA GLY A 31 -12.25 -0.06 -17.01
C GLY A 31 -11.33 0.78 -17.92
N GLU A 32 -10.47 1.60 -17.33
CA GLU A 32 -9.48 2.44 -18.03
C GLU A 32 -8.19 1.68 -18.40
N TYR A 33 -8.01 0.46 -17.90
CA TYR A 33 -6.77 -0.32 -18.02
C TYR A 33 -6.17 -0.31 -19.43
N LYS A 34 -6.95 -0.69 -20.46
CA LYS A 34 -6.46 -0.78 -21.85
C LYS A 34 -6.04 0.60 -22.39
N LYS A 35 -6.78 1.65 -22.03
CA LYS A 35 -6.49 3.04 -22.47
C LYS A 35 -5.17 3.54 -21.88
N ILE A 36 -4.87 3.17 -20.64
CA ILE A 36 -3.61 3.55 -19.97
C ILE A 36 -2.47 2.68 -20.51
N ALA A 37 -2.63 1.34 -20.48
CA ALA A 37 -1.58 0.37 -20.80
C ALA A 37 -1.00 0.55 -22.21
N THR A 38 -1.82 0.89 -23.21
CA THR A 38 -1.38 1.11 -24.61
C THR A 38 -0.37 2.25 -24.78
N ARG A 39 -0.21 3.10 -23.76
CA ARG A 39 0.71 4.26 -23.76
C ARG A 39 1.97 4.01 -22.94
N LEU A 40 2.13 2.83 -22.37
CA LEU A 40 3.21 2.49 -21.47
C LEU A 40 4.15 1.45 -22.10
N VAL A 41 5.42 1.52 -21.73
CA VAL A 41 6.42 0.51 -22.07
C VAL A 41 6.58 -0.42 -20.88
N VAL A 42 6.49 -1.74 -21.12
CA VAL A 42 6.75 -2.75 -20.08
C VAL A 42 8.23 -2.75 -19.75
N LEU A 43 8.56 -2.58 -18.46
CA LEU A 43 9.92 -2.72 -17.96
C LEU A 43 10.21 -4.17 -17.53
N GLY A 44 9.25 -4.81 -16.86
CA GLY A 44 9.41 -6.20 -16.43
C GLY A 44 8.14 -6.79 -15.83
N LYS A 45 8.15 -8.10 -15.64
CA LYS A 45 7.06 -8.88 -15.04
C LYS A 45 7.59 -9.55 -13.78
N HIS A 46 6.83 -9.51 -12.70
CA HIS A 46 7.21 -10.18 -11.47
C HIS A 46 6.98 -11.70 -11.60
N PRO A 47 7.75 -12.55 -10.91
CA PRO A 47 7.57 -14.00 -10.94
C PRO A 47 6.21 -14.52 -10.45
N ASP A 48 5.45 -13.72 -9.70
CA ASP A 48 4.09 -14.09 -9.26
C ASP A 48 3.05 -14.14 -10.39
N GLY A 49 3.36 -13.59 -11.57
CA GLY A 49 2.46 -13.53 -12.72
C GLY A 49 1.35 -12.47 -12.65
N GLU A 50 1.19 -11.80 -11.51
CA GLU A 50 0.17 -10.78 -11.25
C GLU A 50 0.74 -9.37 -11.52
N HIS A 51 1.98 -9.14 -11.09
CA HIS A 51 2.59 -7.82 -11.14
C HIS A 51 3.36 -7.56 -12.44
N VAL A 52 3.19 -6.35 -12.99
CA VAL A 52 3.95 -5.87 -14.16
C VAL A 52 4.35 -4.43 -13.93
N LEU A 53 5.64 -4.14 -14.05
CA LEU A 53 6.19 -2.79 -14.02
C LEU A 53 6.20 -2.21 -15.43
N MET A 54 5.71 -1.00 -15.54
CA MET A 54 5.61 -0.23 -16.78
C MET A 54 6.08 1.20 -16.56
N LYS A 55 6.47 1.86 -17.64
CA LYS A 55 6.91 3.26 -17.62
C LYS A 55 6.30 4.04 -18.77
N CYS A 56 5.87 5.27 -18.48
CA CYS A 56 5.46 6.19 -19.53
C CYS A 56 6.72 6.75 -20.25
N PRO A 57 6.83 6.62 -21.57
CA PRO A 57 7.99 7.14 -22.32
C PRO A 57 8.03 8.66 -22.40
N VAL A 58 6.93 9.36 -22.04
CA VAL A 58 6.83 10.83 -22.13
C VAL A 58 7.20 11.51 -20.82
N CYS A 59 6.56 11.13 -19.71
CA CYS A 59 6.78 11.75 -18.40
C CYS A 59 7.64 10.92 -17.45
N ASN A 60 8.13 9.75 -17.86
CA ASN A 60 8.91 8.82 -17.04
C ASN A 60 8.20 8.26 -15.79
N GLN A 61 6.91 8.54 -15.58
CA GLN A 61 6.12 7.97 -14.50
C GLN A 61 6.12 6.43 -14.57
N CYS A 62 6.43 5.79 -13.44
CA CYS A 62 6.31 4.34 -13.28
C CYS A 62 4.86 3.94 -12.93
N TRP A 63 4.47 2.77 -13.40
CA TRP A 63 3.13 2.21 -13.25
C TRP A 63 3.24 0.73 -12.90
N GLN A 64 2.47 0.29 -11.90
CA GLN A 64 2.32 -1.12 -11.56
C GLN A 64 0.94 -1.61 -12.00
N ARG A 65 0.93 -2.78 -12.62
CA ARG A 65 -0.28 -3.58 -12.81
C ARG A 65 -0.47 -4.50 -11.61
N SER A 66 -1.71 -4.62 -11.16
CA SER A 66 -2.18 -5.71 -10.32
C SER A 66 -3.55 -6.24 -10.82
N SER A 67 -4.05 -7.30 -10.21
CA SER A 67 -5.34 -7.94 -10.52
C SER A 67 -6.24 -7.91 -9.29
N ALA A 68 -7.36 -7.19 -9.40
CA ALA A 68 -8.29 -7.04 -8.29
C ALA A 68 -9.09 -8.33 -8.07
N TRP A 69 -8.60 -9.24 -7.24
CA TRP A 69 -9.17 -10.59 -7.07
C TRP A 69 -10.62 -10.55 -6.58
N ASN A 70 -10.91 -9.67 -5.63
CA ASN A 70 -12.27 -9.39 -5.12
C ASN A 70 -13.23 -8.78 -6.16
N TRP A 71 -12.73 -8.42 -7.34
CA TRP A 71 -13.48 -7.78 -8.43
C TRP A 71 -13.44 -8.58 -9.74
N GLY A 72 -13.32 -9.90 -9.62
CA GLY A 72 -13.30 -10.81 -10.78
C GLY A 72 -11.96 -10.84 -11.49
N ALA A 73 -10.86 -10.68 -10.74
CA ALA A 73 -9.49 -10.70 -11.24
C ALA A 73 -9.23 -9.72 -12.41
N LYS A 74 -9.91 -8.56 -12.39
CA LYS A 74 -9.74 -7.55 -13.43
C LYS A 74 -8.40 -6.84 -13.24
N PRO A 75 -7.56 -6.75 -14.30
CA PRO A 75 -6.32 -6.01 -14.20
C PRO A 75 -6.60 -4.51 -14.11
N TYR A 76 -5.81 -3.81 -13.31
CA TYR A 76 -5.85 -2.36 -13.19
C TYR A 76 -4.43 -1.81 -13.05
N LEU A 77 -4.29 -0.49 -13.21
CA LEU A 77 -3.01 0.20 -13.21
C LEU A 77 -3.01 1.36 -12.22
N PHE A 78 -1.94 1.49 -11.45
CA PHE A 78 -1.71 2.64 -10.58
C PHE A 78 -0.29 3.16 -10.77
N GLY A 79 -0.13 4.48 -10.73
CA GLY A 79 1.19 5.10 -10.76
C GLY A 79 1.93 4.76 -9.47
N VAL A 80 3.24 4.56 -9.53
CA VAL A 80 4.09 4.28 -8.38
C VAL A 80 5.34 5.18 -8.43
N PRO A 81 6.04 5.42 -7.31
CA PRO A 81 7.30 6.14 -7.31
C PRO A 81 8.30 5.57 -8.32
N ALA A 82 9.24 6.41 -8.79
CA ALA A 82 10.33 5.92 -9.61
C ALA A 82 11.12 4.84 -8.85
N ILE A 83 11.43 3.74 -9.54
CA ILE A 83 12.09 2.57 -8.97
C ILE A 83 12.87 1.85 -10.07
N GLU A 84 13.99 1.24 -9.70
CA GLU A 84 14.73 0.33 -10.57
C GLU A 84 14.02 -1.03 -10.68
N LEU A 85 14.15 -1.68 -11.83
CA LEU A 85 13.48 -2.96 -12.06
C LEU A 85 13.95 -4.03 -11.07
N SER A 86 15.24 -4.06 -10.72
CA SER A 86 15.79 -5.02 -9.74
C SER A 86 15.11 -4.90 -8.39
N ASP A 87 14.97 -3.68 -7.88
CA ASP A 87 14.41 -3.43 -6.55
C ASP A 87 12.91 -3.73 -6.54
N TRP A 88 12.23 -3.42 -7.65
CA TRP A 88 10.83 -3.77 -7.83
C TRP A 88 10.61 -5.29 -7.93
N LEU A 89 11.53 -6.03 -8.54
CA LEU A 89 11.48 -7.49 -8.61
C LEU A 89 11.67 -8.17 -7.26
N GLU A 90 12.38 -7.55 -6.32
CA GLU A 90 12.51 -8.06 -4.95
C GLU A 90 11.24 -7.85 -4.14
N LEU A 91 10.60 -6.69 -4.31
CA LEU A 91 9.40 -6.33 -3.59
C LEU A 91 8.59 -5.28 -4.39
N PRO A 92 7.50 -5.68 -5.05
CA PRO A 92 6.58 -4.75 -5.71
C PRO A 92 5.94 -3.78 -4.72
N PHE A 93 5.28 -2.74 -5.22
CA PHE A 93 4.48 -1.86 -4.36
C PHE A 93 3.22 -2.56 -3.89
N VAL A 94 2.70 -2.15 -2.73
CA VAL A 94 1.47 -2.70 -2.18
C VAL A 94 0.27 -2.41 -3.10
N ASP A 95 -0.63 -3.37 -3.21
CA ASP A 95 -1.79 -3.27 -4.09
C ASP A 95 -2.95 -2.48 -3.48
N PRO A 96 -3.45 -1.42 -4.14
CA PRO A 96 -4.52 -0.60 -3.60
C PRO A 96 -5.81 -1.37 -3.25
N ASP A 97 -6.15 -2.44 -3.97
CA ASP A 97 -7.36 -3.22 -3.67
C ASP A 97 -7.19 -4.09 -2.41
N GLU A 98 -6.00 -4.64 -2.16
CA GLU A 98 -5.69 -5.29 -0.88
C GLU A 98 -5.66 -4.28 0.27
N VAL A 99 -5.04 -3.11 0.04
CA VAL A 99 -5.01 -2.01 1.04
C VAL A 99 -6.42 -1.56 1.38
N LEU A 100 -7.34 -1.47 0.42
CA LEU A 100 -8.74 -1.11 0.68
C LEU A 100 -9.38 -2.06 1.70
N ILE A 101 -9.25 -3.37 1.50
CA ILE A 101 -9.85 -4.38 2.38
C ILE A 101 -9.21 -4.35 3.77
N PHE A 102 -7.88 -4.27 3.80
CA PHE A 102 -7.11 -4.19 5.03
C PHE A 102 -7.42 -2.92 5.84
N ALA A 103 -7.38 -1.75 5.18
CA ALA A 103 -7.58 -0.45 5.78
C ALA A 103 -8.95 -0.34 6.45
N ALA A 104 -10.03 -0.82 5.81
CA ALA A 104 -11.37 -0.77 6.39
C ALA A 104 -11.48 -1.50 7.74
N SER A 105 -10.78 -2.63 7.89
CA SER A 105 -10.79 -3.43 9.12
C SER A 105 -9.88 -2.84 10.19
N ILE A 106 -8.67 -2.42 9.78
CA ILE A 106 -7.65 -1.88 10.67
C ILE A 106 -8.06 -0.51 11.20
N ASP A 107 -8.56 0.39 10.35
CA ASP A 107 -8.98 1.72 10.77
C ASP A 107 -10.12 1.64 11.81
N ARG A 108 -11.08 0.73 11.58
CA ARG A 108 -12.14 0.43 12.55
C ARG A 108 -11.56 -0.10 13.87
N PHE A 109 -10.62 -1.04 13.81
CA PHE A 109 -9.98 -1.62 15.00
C PHE A 109 -9.22 -0.55 15.80
N LEU A 110 -8.43 0.27 15.13
CA LEU A 110 -7.58 1.31 15.73
C LEU A 110 -8.39 2.50 16.28
N THR A 111 -9.56 2.78 15.71
CA THR A 111 -10.42 3.89 16.13
C THR A 111 -11.36 3.52 17.28
N ILE A 112 -11.92 2.32 17.27
CA ILE A 112 -12.86 1.87 18.33
C ILE A 112 -12.11 1.60 19.64
N GLN A 113 -10.91 1.02 19.55
CA GLN A 113 -10.14 0.65 20.73
C GLN A 113 -9.25 1.81 21.17
N LYS A 114 -9.17 2.02 22.49
CA LYS A 114 -8.19 2.93 23.08
C LYS A 114 -6.94 2.15 23.44
N PHE A 115 -5.85 2.40 22.72
CA PHE A 115 -4.58 1.78 23.01
C PHE A 115 -3.70 2.72 23.83
N VAL A 116 -3.06 2.15 24.85
CA VAL A 116 -2.15 2.90 25.72
C VAL A 116 -0.88 2.09 25.86
N ALA A 117 0.27 2.73 25.68
CA ALA A 117 1.55 2.11 25.93
C ALA A 117 1.66 1.68 27.41
N SER A 118 2.20 0.49 27.64
CA SER A 118 2.60 0.01 28.96
C SER A 118 4.06 0.35 29.23
N THR A 119 4.50 0.15 30.46
CA THR A 119 5.92 0.28 30.84
C THR A 119 6.76 -0.94 30.45
N ASN A 120 6.13 -2.02 30.01
CA ASN A 120 6.81 -3.27 29.68
C ASN A 120 7.26 -3.26 28.22
N SER A 121 8.40 -3.89 27.93
CA SER A 121 8.86 -4.10 26.56
C SER A 121 8.02 -5.14 25.82
N CYS A 122 7.93 -5.01 24.51
CA CYS A 122 7.31 -6.03 23.65
C CYS A 122 8.07 -7.35 23.74
N ARG A 123 7.35 -8.47 23.88
CA ARG A 123 7.93 -9.81 23.97
C ARG A 123 8.41 -10.39 22.64
N LYS A 124 8.14 -9.73 21.51
CA LYS A 124 8.66 -10.19 20.22
C LYS A 124 10.18 -10.00 20.21
N GLU A 125 10.91 -11.07 19.91
CA GLU A 125 12.35 -11.03 19.73
C GLU A 125 12.78 -9.95 18.73
N GLY A 126 13.80 -9.17 19.09
CA GLY A 126 14.30 -8.06 18.27
C GLY A 126 13.42 -6.79 18.27
N CYS A 127 12.30 -6.75 18.99
CA CYS A 127 11.46 -5.57 19.08
C CYS A 127 11.88 -4.65 20.23
N SER A 128 12.15 -3.38 19.93
CA SER A 128 12.50 -2.35 20.90
C SER A 128 11.30 -1.52 21.41
N LYS A 129 10.08 -1.82 20.94
CA LYS A 129 8.87 -1.06 21.27
C LYS A 129 8.27 -1.50 22.59
N HIS A 130 7.50 -0.62 23.23
CA HIS A 130 6.73 -0.95 24.43
C HIS A 130 5.49 -1.77 24.08
N ALA A 131 5.12 -2.70 24.96
CA ALA A 131 3.85 -3.42 24.86
C ALA A 131 2.67 -2.48 25.12
N ILE A 132 1.50 -2.75 24.55
CA ILE A 132 0.26 -2.05 24.92
C ILE A 132 -0.31 -2.62 26.22
N LYS A 133 -1.06 -1.81 26.97
CA LYS A 133 -1.77 -2.29 28.17
C LYS A 133 -2.70 -3.46 27.82
N GLY A 134 -2.68 -4.50 28.65
CA GLY A 134 -3.47 -5.73 28.43
C GLY A 134 -2.86 -6.71 27.42
N SER A 135 -1.68 -6.42 26.86
CA SER A 135 -0.95 -7.32 25.98
C SER A 135 0.51 -7.46 26.39
N VAL A 136 1.15 -8.54 25.94
CA VAL A 136 2.62 -8.71 26.00
C VAL A 136 3.30 -8.18 24.74
N PHE A 137 2.55 -7.67 23.78
CA PHE A 137 3.04 -7.20 22.49
C PHE A 137 2.83 -5.69 22.31
N CYS A 138 3.68 -5.04 21.52
CA CYS A 138 3.40 -3.70 21.00
C CYS A 138 2.21 -3.74 20.04
N LEU A 139 1.69 -2.58 19.60
CA LEU A 139 0.47 -2.55 18.80
C LEU A 139 0.62 -3.31 17.47
N LYS A 140 1.75 -3.14 16.76
CA LYS A 140 2.08 -3.92 15.56
C LYS A 140 2.03 -5.43 15.82
N HIS A 141 2.80 -5.91 16.79
CA HIS A 141 2.87 -7.36 17.08
C HIS A 141 1.58 -7.91 17.69
N HIS A 142 0.77 -7.08 18.33
CA HIS A 142 -0.56 -7.45 18.77
C HIS A 142 -1.50 -7.66 17.59
N VAL A 143 -1.51 -6.74 16.61
CA VAL A 143 -2.25 -6.92 15.35
C VAL A 143 -1.79 -8.19 14.63
N GLU A 144 -0.47 -8.42 14.50
CA GLU A 144 0.04 -9.66 13.91
C GLU A 144 -0.42 -10.92 14.66
N SER A 145 -0.54 -10.85 15.99
CA SER A 145 -1.07 -11.96 16.79
C SER A 145 -2.55 -12.21 16.50
N LEU A 146 -3.35 -11.16 16.32
CA LEU A 146 -4.76 -11.26 15.95
C LEU A 146 -4.96 -11.77 14.52
N GLN A 147 -4.07 -11.37 13.60
CA GLN A 147 -4.04 -11.87 12.22
C GLN A 147 -3.73 -13.37 12.17
N ARG A 148 -2.81 -13.86 13.01
CA ARG A 148 -2.48 -15.29 13.10
C ARG A 148 -3.65 -16.17 13.53
N ILE A 149 -4.60 -15.62 14.29
CA ILE A 149 -5.83 -16.32 14.69
C ILE A 149 -7.06 -15.86 13.86
N HIS A 150 -6.82 -15.25 12.70
CA HIS A 150 -7.85 -14.82 11.74
C HIS A 150 -8.92 -13.86 12.29
N THR A 151 -8.60 -13.09 13.34
CA THR A 151 -9.50 -12.04 13.88
C THR A 151 -9.39 -10.73 13.09
N LEU A 152 -8.27 -10.50 12.40
CA LEU A 152 -8.02 -9.36 11.53
C LEU A 152 -7.50 -9.84 10.16
N PRO A 153 -7.75 -9.09 9.06
CA PRO A 153 -7.21 -9.44 7.74
C PRO A 153 -5.69 -9.37 7.73
N GLN A 154 -5.05 -10.18 6.89
CA GLN A 154 -3.60 -10.15 6.70
C GLN A 154 -3.14 -8.80 6.17
N THR A 155 -1.94 -8.40 6.56
CA THR A 155 -1.29 -7.20 6.02
C THR A 155 -0.96 -7.44 4.55
N PRO A 156 -1.38 -6.54 3.64
CA PRO A 156 -0.99 -6.58 2.23
C PRO A 156 0.53 -6.61 2.08
N SER A 157 1.01 -7.40 1.13
CA SER A 157 2.45 -7.51 0.88
C SER A 157 2.90 -6.42 -0.11
N GLY A 158 4.16 -5.97 0.03
CA GLY A 158 4.75 -4.97 -0.87
C GLY A 158 5.25 -3.71 -0.18
N ARG A 159 5.86 -2.83 -0.97
CA ARG A 159 6.35 -1.52 -0.55
C ARG A 159 5.19 -0.56 -0.38
N TRP A 160 5.01 -0.05 0.84
CA TRP A 160 4.06 1.02 1.14
C TRP A 160 4.55 2.35 0.59
N TRP A 161 3.66 3.16 0.04
CA TRP A 161 4.02 4.43 -0.59
C TRP A 161 2.86 5.43 -0.60
N GLY A 162 3.20 6.72 -0.64
CA GLY A 162 2.25 7.80 -0.92
C GLY A 162 1.03 7.79 0.00
N PRO A 163 -0.21 7.85 -0.53
CA PRO A 163 -1.40 7.93 0.31
C PRO A 163 -1.68 6.64 1.10
N TYR A 164 -1.01 5.53 0.79
CA TYR A 164 -1.22 4.25 1.45
C TYR A 164 -0.33 4.06 2.68
N GLU A 165 0.76 4.83 2.82
CA GLU A 165 1.70 4.72 3.95
C GLU A 165 1.05 4.86 5.32
N ARG A 166 -0.04 5.61 5.43
CA ARG A 166 -0.77 5.78 6.70
C ARG A 166 -1.33 4.47 7.26
N PHE A 167 -1.47 3.43 6.42
CA PHE A 167 -1.93 2.11 6.83
C PHE A 167 -0.77 1.12 7.02
N ASN A 168 0.48 1.53 6.79
CA ASN A 168 1.63 0.65 7.03
C ASN A 168 1.68 0.24 8.51
N PRO A 169 1.70 -1.07 8.84
CA PRO A 169 1.77 -1.54 10.22
C PRO A 169 2.98 -1.05 11.01
N ASP A 170 4.08 -0.71 10.35
CA ASP A 170 5.26 -0.12 11.00
C ASP A 170 4.97 1.25 11.63
N ARG A 171 3.86 1.88 11.22
CA ARG A 171 3.40 3.18 11.72
C ARG A 171 2.26 3.08 12.73
N PHE A 172 1.85 1.88 13.14
CA PHE A 172 0.76 1.76 14.11
C PHE A 172 1.12 2.35 15.47
N ASP A 173 2.38 2.37 15.85
CA ASP A 173 2.78 3.02 17.10
C ASP A 173 2.57 4.55 17.07
N ASP A 174 2.53 5.20 15.90
CA ASP A 174 2.15 6.63 15.75
C ASP A 174 0.71 6.88 16.27
N VAL A 175 -0.14 5.85 16.27
CA VAL A 175 -1.51 5.92 16.80
C VAL A 175 -1.47 6.05 18.33
N LEU A 176 -0.54 5.38 18.99
CA LEU A 176 -0.37 5.46 20.45
C LEU A 176 0.02 6.87 20.88
N GLU A 177 0.85 7.55 20.09
CA GLU A 177 1.27 8.93 20.34
C GLU A 177 0.10 9.91 20.19
N LYS A 178 -0.73 9.74 19.15
CA LYS A 178 -1.90 10.59 18.90
C LYS A 178 -3.06 10.39 19.89
N GLN A 179 -3.10 9.24 20.56
CA GLN A 179 -4.13 8.93 21.57
C GLN A 179 -3.73 9.33 23.00
N GLN A 180 -2.52 9.87 23.20
CA GLN A 180 -2.11 10.44 24.49
C GLN A 180 -2.81 11.79 24.73
N PRO A 181 -3.34 12.02 25.96
CA PRO A 181 -4.04 13.25 26.31
C PRO A 181 -3.12 14.48 26.37
#